data_AF-A0A954R6K6-F1
#
_entry.id   AF-A0A954R6K6-F1
#
_cell.length_a   1.000
_cell.length_b   1.000
_cell.length_c   1.000
_cell.angle_alpha   90.00
_cell.angle_beta   90.00
_cell.angle_gamma   90.00
#
_symmetry.space_group_name_H-M   'P 1'
#
loop_
_entity.id
_entity.type
_entity.pdbx_description
1 polymer ?
#
loop_
_entity_poly.entity_id
_entity_poly.type
_entity_poly.pdbx_seq_one_letter_code
_entity_poly.pdbx_strand_id
1 'polypeptide(L)'
;MVQEYAVTKCSRRCSVSGRSLEPGESYVSVLVSNGEDLSRMDIAASEWKGPQENTVGWWKCKMPAATAKKLRPAPNGILLDTLGELLSFPDKVNLAYLLAVLLVRRRVLTDVEKLE
;
A
#
# COMPACT_ATOMS: atom_id res chain seq x y z
N MET A 1 -6.11 20.47 6.72
CA MET A 1 -5.02 20.18 5.77
C MET A 1 -4.62 18.73 5.96
N VAL A 2 -4.76 17.88 4.94
CA VAL A 2 -4.18 16.53 4.98
C VAL A 2 -2.68 16.71 4.77
N GLN A 3 -1.88 16.38 5.77
CA GLN A 3 -0.43 16.47 5.65
C GLN A 3 0.03 15.45 4.59
N GLU A 4 0.67 15.93 3.53
CA GLU A 4 1.21 15.06 2.48
C GLU A 4 2.53 14.45 2.98
N TYR A 5 2.49 13.16 3.32
CA TYR A 5 3.70 12.42 3.63
C TYR A 5 4.30 11.83 2.36
N ALA A 6 5.49 12.31 1.97
CA ALA A 6 6.23 11.82 0.82
C ALA A 6 6.92 10.47 1.13
N VAL A 7 6.15 9.38 1.14
CA VAL A 7 6.71 8.03 1.34
C VAL A 7 7.42 7.55 0.06
N THR A 8 8.68 7.16 0.18
CA THR A 8 9.50 6.70 -0.94
C THR A 8 9.02 5.35 -1.52
N LYS A 9 9.36 5.11 -2.78
CA LYS A 9 9.15 3.82 -3.44
C LYS A 9 10.06 2.75 -2.80
N CYS A 10 9.70 1.48 -3.02
CA CYS A 10 10.53 0.35 -2.58
C CYS A 10 11.97 0.48 -3.11
N SER A 11 12.95 0.40 -2.21
CA SER A 11 14.38 0.55 -2.50
C SER A 11 14.97 -0.66 -3.24
N ARG A 12 14.28 -1.81 -3.16
CA ARG A 12 14.75 -3.14 -3.61
C ARG A 12 16.07 -3.59 -2.99
N ARG A 13 16.47 -2.97 -1.88
CA ARG A 13 17.66 -3.32 -1.11
C ARG A 13 17.28 -3.48 0.35
N CYS A 14 17.87 -4.46 1.01
CA CYS A 14 17.70 -4.60 2.45
C CYS A 14 18.40 -3.44 3.17
N SER A 15 17.66 -2.70 3.99
CA SER A 15 18.18 -1.59 4.79
C SER A 15 19.15 -2.04 5.89
N VAL A 16 19.12 -3.32 6.29
CA VAL A 16 20.02 -3.87 7.33
C VAL A 16 21.36 -4.30 6.72
N SER A 17 21.34 -5.13 5.68
CA SER A 17 22.55 -5.71 5.09
C SER A 17 23.06 -4.97 3.84
N GLY A 18 22.28 -4.06 3.26
CA GLY A 18 22.62 -3.32 2.04
C GLY A 18 22.53 -4.13 0.73
N ARG A 19 22.29 -5.45 0.82
CA ARG A 19 22.17 -6.33 -0.35
C ARG A 19 20.89 -6.07 -1.14
N SER A 20 20.89 -6.48 -2.40
CA SER A 20 19.68 -6.54 -3.21
C SER A 20 18.70 -7.58 -2.67
N LEU A 21 17.41 -7.25 -2.73
CA LEU A 21 16.32 -8.20 -2.48
C LEU A 21 16.02 -8.97 -3.76
N GLU A 22 16.05 -10.29 -3.67
CA GLU A 22 15.94 -11.18 -4.84
C GLU A 22 14.50 -11.28 -5.37
N PRO A 23 14.31 -11.57 -6.67
CA PRO A 23 12.97 -11.80 -7.21
C PRO A 23 12.24 -12.93 -6.48
N GLY A 24 11.00 -12.67 -6.05
CA GLY A 24 10.21 -13.62 -5.26
C GLY A 24 10.58 -13.68 -3.77
N GLU A 25 11.59 -12.94 -3.32
CA GLU A 25 11.98 -12.90 -1.92
C GLU A 25 10.94 -12.15 -1.07
N SER A 26 10.65 -12.69 0.11
CA SER A 26 9.81 -12.01 1.11
C SER A 26 10.60 -10.96 1.87
N TYR A 27 9.98 -9.79 2.08
CA TYR A 27 10.58 -8.69 2.83
C TYR A 27 9.52 -7.93 3.63
N VAL A 28 9.94 -7.11 4.57
CA VAL A 28 9.08 -6.24 5.38
C VAL A 28 9.41 -4.79 5.05
N SER A 29 8.39 -4.02 4.67
CA SER A 29 8.51 -2.57 4.58
C SER A 29 8.09 -1.94 5.89
N VAL A 30 8.87 -0.98 6.36
CA VAL A 30 8.69 -0.30 7.64
C VAL A 30 8.68 1.20 7.40
N LEU A 31 7.73 1.90 8.00
CA LEU A 31 7.70 3.35 8.09
C LEU A 31 8.21 3.77 9.46
N VAL A 32 9.28 4.56 9.46
CA VAL A 32 9.91 5.10 10.67
C VAL A 32 9.74 6.61 10.65
N SER A 33 9.23 7.15 11.76
CA SER A 33 9.13 8.60 11.98
C SER A 33 10.47 9.15 12.48
N ASN A 34 10.96 10.19 11.81
CA ASN A 34 12.14 10.94 12.20
C ASN A 34 11.74 12.39 12.52
N GLY A 35 10.82 12.57 13.46
CA GLY A 35 10.23 13.87 13.78
C GLY A 35 9.10 14.21 12.81
N GLU A 36 9.28 15.21 11.95
CA GLU A 36 8.28 15.60 10.95
C GLU A 36 8.33 14.73 9.68
N ASP A 37 9.42 13.99 9.48
CA ASP A 37 9.64 13.18 8.27
C ASP A 37 9.25 11.71 8.47
N LEU A 38 8.73 11.10 7.39
CA LEU A 38 8.49 9.66 7.30
C LEU A 38 9.47 9.01 6.32
N SER A 39 10.25 8.06 6.82
CA SER A 39 11.17 7.27 6.00
C SER A 39 10.70 5.83 5.84
N ARG A 40 10.83 5.29 4.62
CA ARG A 40 10.59 3.87 4.35
C ARG A 40 11.89 3.10 4.36
N MET A 41 11.92 2.00 5.10
CA MET A 41 12.97 0.98 5.06
C MET A 41 12.38 -0.33 4.54
N ASP A 42 13.14 -1.06 3.73
CA ASP A 42 12.76 -2.39 3.25
C ASP A 42 13.77 -3.40 3.81
N ILE A 43 13.31 -4.39 4.57
CA ILE A 43 14.18 -5.32 5.30
C ILE A 43 13.86 -6.74 4.85
N ALA A 44 14.88 -7.51 4.45
CA ALA A 44 14.71 -8.91 4.10
C ALA A 44 14.00 -9.66 5.24
N ALA A 45 13.05 -10.54 4.92
CA ALA A 45 12.27 -11.21 5.97
C ALA A 45 13.15 -12.03 6.92
N SER A 46 14.29 -12.54 6.45
CA SER A 46 15.30 -13.25 7.25
C SER A 46 16.04 -12.36 8.26
N GLU A 47 16.06 -11.05 8.03
CA GLU A 47 16.78 -10.07 8.84
C GLU A 47 15.82 -9.18 9.66
N TRP A 48 14.52 -9.41 9.54
CA TRP A 48 13.50 -8.68 10.28
C TRP A 48 13.42 -9.16 11.73
N LYS A 49 13.68 -8.26 12.67
CA LYS A 49 13.64 -8.52 14.12
C LYS A 49 12.39 -8.02 14.83
N GLY A 50 11.43 -7.47 14.06
CA GLY A 50 10.25 -6.80 14.61
C GLY A 50 10.35 -5.28 14.57
N PRO A 51 9.23 -4.58 14.84
CA PRO A 51 9.17 -3.13 14.81
C PRO A 51 10.12 -2.52 15.85
N GLN A 52 10.89 -1.52 15.42
CA GLN A 52 11.78 -0.74 16.28
C GLN A 52 11.04 0.46 16.88
N GLU A 53 11.70 1.16 17.81
CA GLU A 53 11.23 2.46 18.30
C GLU A 53 10.97 3.42 17.13
N ASN A 54 9.92 4.25 17.24
CA ASN A 54 9.46 5.16 16.20
C ASN A 54 8.89 4.50 14.92
N THR A 55 8.64 3.19 14.93
CA THR A 55 7.90 2.53 13.84
C THR A 55 6.44 3.00 13.86
N VAL A 56 6.02 3.68 12.78
CA VAL A 56 4.63 4.12 12.58
C VAL A 56 3.77 2.99 12.01
N GLY A 57 4.36 2.15 11.17
CA GLY A 57 3.67 1.01 10.59
C GLY A 57 4.60 0.12 9.80
N TRP A 58 4.18 -1.12 9.59
CA TRP A 58 4.94 -2.08 8.80
C TRP A 58 4.01 -3.08 8.11
N TRP A 59 4.45 -3.62 6.97
CA TRP A 59 3.70 -4.62 6.23
C TRP A 59 4.64 -5.58 5.48
N LYS A 60 4.20 -6.83 5.38
CA LYS A 60 4.92 -7.86 4.61
C LYS A 60 4.67 -7.67 3.11
N CYS A 61 5.73 -7.84 2.35
CA CYS A 61 5.74 -7.76 0.90
C CYS A 61 6.48 -8.96 0.31
N LYS A 62 6.30 -9.16 -1.00
CA LYS A 62 7.09 -10.11 -1.78
C LYS A 62 7.63 -9.39 -3.00
N MET A 63 8.93 -9.53 -3.25
CA MET A 63 9.56 -8.91 -4.40
C MET A 63 8.96 -9.50 -5.68
N PRO A 64 8.55 -8.68 -6.67
CA PRO A 64 8.01 -9.22 -7.91
C PRO A 64 8.98 -10.21 -8.54
N ALA A 65 8.50 -11.40 -8.88
CA ALA A 65 9.28 -12.31 -9.71
C ALA A 65 9.53 -11.66 -11.07
N ALA A 66 10.64 -11.99 -11.73
CA ALA A 66 10.94 -11.49 -13.07
C ALA A 66 9.82 -11.83 -14.08
N THR A 67 9.11 -12.94 -13.84
CA THR A 67 8.00 -13.44 -14.65
C THR A 67 6.61 -13.05 -14.13
N ALA A 68 6.52 -12.25 -13.06
CA ALA A 68 5.23 -11.91 -12.46
C ALA A 68 4.36 -11.14 -13.45
N LYS A 69 3.20 -11.70 -13.81
CA LYS A 69 2.18 -10.97 -14.56
C LYS A 69 1.74 -9.77 -13.73
N LYS A 70 1.79 -8.57 -14.31
CA LYS A 70 1.19 -7.38 -13.69
C LYS A 70 -0.29 -7.67 -13.44
N LEU A 71 -0.72 -7.58 -12.19
CA LEU A 71 -2.15 -7.57 -11.87
C LEU A 71 -2.79 -6.41 -12.64
N ARG A 72 -3.76 -6.76 -13.48
CA ARG A 72 -4.64 -5.76 -14.08
C ARG A 72 -5.81 -5.59 -13.14
N PRO A 73 -5.99 -4.41 -12.52
CA PRO A 73 -7.18 -4.17 -11.72
C PRO A 73 -8.41 -4.33 -12.61
N ALA A 74 -9.54 -4.73 -12.00
CA ALA A 74 -10.81 -4.82 -12.71
C ALA A 74 -11.16 -3.46 -13.35
N PRO A 75 -11.94 -3.47 -14.45
CA PRO A 75 -12.45 -2.25 -15.06
C PRO A 75 -13.20 -1.37 -14.05
N ASN A 76 -13.16 -0.06 -14.24
CA ASN A 76 -13.75 0.89 -13.28
C ASN A 76 -15.24 0.64 -13.03
N GLY A 77 -16.02 0.33 -14.08
CA GLY A 77 -17.45 0.01 -13.96
C GLY A 77 -17.70 -1.16 -13.01
N ILE A 78 -16.98 -2.27 -13.20
CA ILE A 78 -17.08 -3.46 -12.34
C ILE A 78 -16.76 -3.12 -10.87
N LEU A 79 -15.76 -2.26 -10.63
CA LEU A 79 -15.42 -1.84 -9.27
C LEU A 79 -16.49 -0.94 -8.64
N LEU A 80 -17.15 -0.10 -9.42
CA LEU A 80 -18.26 0.74 -8.94
C LEU A 80 -19.49 -0.12 -8.62
N ASP A 81 -19.83 -1.06 -9.50
CA ASP A 81 -20.94 -2.00 -9.28
C ASP A 81 -20.69 -2.83 -8.01
N THR A 82 -19.47 -3.36 -7.87
CA THR A 82 -19.05 -4.10 -6.67
C THR A 82 -19.15 -3.24 -5.41
N LEU A 83 -18.78 -1.97 -5.47
CA LEU A 83 -18.94 -1.06 -4.32
C LEU A 83 -20.41 -0.88 -3.96
N GLY A 84 -21.29 -0.69 -4.94
CA GLY A 84 -22.73 -0.58 -4.73
C GLY A 84 -23.32 -1.83 -4.06
N GLU A 85 -22.93 -3.01 -4.53
CA GLU A 85 -23.32 -4.28 -3.90
C GLU A 85 -22.81 -4.36 -2.45
N LEU A 86 -21.53 -4.08 -2.21
CA LEU A 86 -20.92 -4.16 -0.87
C LEU A 86 -21.59 -3.24 0.15
N LEU A 87 -22.06 -2.06 -0.27
CA LEU A 87 -22.77 -1.12 0.59
C LEU A 87 -24.14 -1.64 1.06
N SER A 88 -24.70 -2.63 0.35
CA SER A 88 -25.95 -3.28 0.74
C SER A 88 -25.77 -4.33 1.86
N PHE A 89 -24.52 -4.67 2.21
CA PHE A 89 -24.19 -5.68 3.22
C PHE A 89 -23.51 -5.05 4.46
N PRO A 90 -24.20 -4.94 5.61
CA PRO A 90 -23.65 -4.33 6.82
C PRO A 90 -22.36 -5.00 7.33
N ASP A 91 -22.20 -6.30 7.12
CA ASP A 91 -21.01 -7.07 7.53
C ASP A 91 -19.78 -6.80 6.63
N LYS A 92 -19.95 -6.11 5.50
CA LYS A 92 -18.89 -5.80 4.53
C LYS A 92 -18.38 -4.38 4.58
N VAL A 93 -18.77 -3.59 5.59
CA VAL A 93 -18.40 -2.17 5.71
C VAL A 93 -16.90 -1.91 5.56
N ASN A 94 -16.04 -2.76 6.14
CA ASN A 94 -14.59 -2.62 6.03
C ASN A 94 -14.10 -2.80 4.58
N LEU A 95 -14.67 -3.76 3.85
CA LEU A 95 -14.30 -3.99 2.46
C LEU A 95 -14.84 -2.88 1.54
N ALA A 96 -16.08 -2.45 1.76
CA ALA A 96 -16.68 -1.32 1.06
C ALA A 96 -15.84 -0.05 1.25
N TYR A 97 -15.42 0.22 2.49
CA TYR A 97 -14.55 1.35 2.82
C TYR A 97 -13.21 1.29 2.06
N LEU A 98 -12.52 0.15 2.10
CA LEU A 98 -11.25 -0.01 1.39
C LEU A 98 -11.39 0.17 -0.12
N LEU A 99 -12.46 -0.35 -0.73
CA LEU A 99 -12.72 -0.18 -2.15
C LEU A 99 -13.06 1.27 -2.50
N ALA A 100 -13.86 1.96 -1.67
CA ALA A 100 -14.18 3.37 -1.86
C ALA A 100 -12.91 4.25 -1.81
N VAL A 101 -12.04 4.05 -0.80
CA VAL A 101 -10.76 4.77 -0.69
C VAL A 101 -9.86 4.51 -1.91
N LEU A 102 -9.81 3.27 -2.40
CA LEU A 102 -9.09 2.93 -3.63
C LEU A 102 -9.63 3.70 -4.84
N LEU A 103 -10.95 3.77 -5.00
CA LEU A 103 -11.60 4.47 -6.12
C LEU A 103 -11.39 5.99 -6.05
N VAL A 104 -11.40 6.59 -4.86
CA VAL A 104 -11.04 8.00 -4.66
C VAL A 104 -9.60 8.27 -5.07
N ARG A 105 -8.66 7.43 -4.61
CA ARG A 105 -7.24 7.56 -4.96
C ARG A 105 -6.98 7.39 -6.47
N ARG A 106 -7.82 6.61 -7.16
CA ARG A 106 -7.80 6.46 -8.63
C ARG A 106 -8.56 7.56 -9.38
N ARG A 107 -9.16 8.53 -8.67
CA ARG A 107 -10.06 9.57 -9.22
C ARG A 107 -11.24 9.02 -10.01
N VAL A 108 -11.69 7.80 -9.68
CA VAL A 108 -12.90 7.20 -10.26
C VAL A 108 -14.14 7.61 -9.47
N LEU A 109 -14.00 7.66 -8.14
CA LEU A 109 -14.99 8.22 -7.23
C LEU A 109 -14.51 9.62 -6.82
N THR A 110 -15.27 10.65 -7.16
CA THR A 110 -14.94 12.05 -6.85
C THR A 110 -16.19 12.81 -6.44
N ASP A 111 -15.98 13.95 -5.81
CA ASP A 111 -17.04 14.92 -5.57
C ASP A 111 -17.61 15.44 -6.89
N VAL A 112 -18.93 15.59 -6.96
CA VAL A 112 -19.65 16.11 -8.13
C VAL A 112 -19.27 17.57 -8.38
N GLU A 113 -19.02 18.35 -7.33
CA GLU A 113 -18.62 19.76 -7.44
C GLU A 113 -17.24 19.95 -8.12
N LYS A 114 -16.44 18.89 -8.24
CA LYS A 114 -15.14 18.94 -8.92
C LYS A 114 -15.21 18.61 -10.41
N LEU A 115 -16.40 18.31 -10.94
CA LEU A 115 -16.62 18.05 -12.36
C LEU A 115 -17.05 19.30 -13.14
N GLU A 116 -17.49 20.35 -12.44
CA GLU A 116 -17.77 21.70 -12.97
C GLU A 116 -16.49 22.56 -13.00
#